data_AF-A0A081BDD6-F1
#
_entry.id   AF-A0A081BDD6-F1
#
_cell.length_a   1.000
_cell.length_b   1.000
_cell.length_c   1.000
_cell.angle_alpha   90.00
_cell.angle_beta   90.00
_cell.angle_gamma   90.00
#
_symmetry.space_group_name_H-M   'P 1'
#
loop_
_entity.id
_entity.type
_entity.pdbx_description
1 polymer ?
#
loop_
_entity_poly.entity_id
_entity_poly.type
_entity_poly.pdbx_seq_one_letter_code
_entity_poly.pdbx_strand_id
1 'polypeptide(L)'
;MQARGCDFAWQGRWGRILTCLILPVFVLFSAEAEARSFSGVYTGLAEAEGYRLTVTEVDARIAGQLRPPGQSAFALNGHRTGAAAQGLLKRGAETFYFHMEERPLGLQFLLIPAGPDDEPDIAEAVEMSFLKEGLRLPDAPEEKQKEEEVPAPVTSQPLPKDILGFLEAFRRLEPKELAQVYGGLSGGERDLVQLFDHVAAELLWRICTGAPPHEGFSARQLEVLLERQQTGCEEYLVLVGKVRDAGLTGEFVRKVNFQLDILRETVRCDRGEEAGPRCIDIGAMRAPLIARWRPAKSIMERLAGDAPPVRSEGNGPHAAPVAVLPQENPAREAGEENALLPLARPGAEEASEPAPAPLPLTAGGLRLPLARP
;
A
#
# COMPACT_ATOMS: atom_id res chain seq x y z
N MET A 1 -4.11 20.47 84.00
CA MET A 1 -4.24 19.46 85.07
C MET A 1 -5.39 18.53 84.71
N GLN A 2 -5.17 17.21 84.78
CA GLN A 2 -6.14 16.08 84.78
C GLN A 2 -7.06 15.96 83.54
N ALA A 3 -7.00 14.95 82.66
CA ALA A 3 -6.85 13.49 82.75
C ALA A 3 -8.08 12.71 83.26
N ARG A 4 -8.53 11.77 82.41
CA ARG A 4 -9.37 10.57 82.68
C ARG A 4 -10.87 10.84 82.87
N GLY A 5 -11.80 9.97 82.47
CA GLY A 5 -11.81 8.63 81.87
C GLY A 5 -13.27 8.33 81.47
N CYS A 6 -13.52 7.64 80.35
CA CYS A 6 -14.05 6.27 80.28
C CYS A 6 -15.34 5.99 81.08
N ASP A 7 -16.44 5.79 80.35
CA ASP A 7 -17.43 4.70 80.54
C ASP A 7 -18.22 4.57 79.21
N PHE A 8 -18.10 3.52 78.41
CA PHE A 8 -18.58 2.12 78.53
C PHE A 8 -20.05 1.90 78.10
N ALA A 9 -20.18 0.98 77.13
CA ALA A 9 -21.33 0.18 76.69
C ALA A 9 -22.55 0.90 76.06
N TRP A 10 -22.81 0.72 74.75
CA TRP A 10 -23.44 -0.47 74.11
C TRP A 10 -24.96 -0.46 74.28
N GLN A 11 -25.66 0.12 73.30
CA GLN A 11 -26.81 -0.49 72.61
C GLN A 11 -27.52 0.52 71.70
N GLY A 12 -27.78 0.09 70.46
CA GLY A 12 -29.01 0.44 69.76
C GLY A 12 -29.03 1.75 68.97
N ARG A 13 -28.52 1.67 67.73
CA ARG A 13 -29.28 2.10 66.53
C ARG A 13 -29.61 3.61 66.45
N TRP A 14 -28.57 4.41 66.36
CA TRP A 14 -28.54 5.71 65.69
C TRP A 14 -28.15 5.44 64.21
N GLY A 15 -28.60 6.11 63.15
CA GLY A 15 -29.22 7.41 63.01
C GLY A 15 -28.63 8.05 61.74
N ARG A 16 -29.50 8.63 60.89
CA ARG A 16 -29.29 9.82 60.03
C ARG A 16 -28.15 9.75 58.98
N ILE A 17 -28.47 9.75 57.68
CA ILE A 17 -28.70 10.93 56.82
C ILE A 17 -27.45 11.82 56.66
N LEU A 18 -27.07 12.01 55.38
CA LEU A 18 -26.12 12.98 54.79
C LEU A 18 -24.64 12.74 55.14
N THR A 19 -23.73 12.63 54.17
CA THR A 19 -23.30 13.80 53.38
C THR A 19 -22.52 13.36 52.13
N CYS A 20 -22.89 13.96 51.00
CA CYS A 20 -22.18 14.19 49.75
C CYS A 20 -20.77 13.61 49.55
N LEU A 21 -20.61 12.78 48.52
CA LEU A 21 -19.55 12.96 47.52
C LEU A 21 -19.96 12.26 46.23
N ILE A 22 -20.62 13.03 45.36
CA ILE A 22 -20.95 12.67 43.98
C ILE A 22 -19.64 12.73 43.20
N LEU A 23 -19.08 11.57 42.89
CA LEU A 23 -18.02 11.41 41.91
C LEU A 23 -18.72 10.99 40.61
N PRO A 24 -18.90 11.86 39.60
CA PRO A 24 -19.33 11.39 38.31
C PRO A 24 -18.15 10.65 37.71
N VAL A 25 -18.22 9.32 37.70
CA VAL A 25 -17.38 8.49 36.85
C VAL A 25 -17.78 8.85 35.42
N PHE A 26 -17.05 9.80 34.83
CA PHE A 26 -17.04 10.03 33.39
C PHE A 26 -16.43 8.77 32.77
N VAL A 27 -17.28 7.79 32.48
CA VAL A 27 -16.94 6.71 31.55
C VAL A 27 -16.89 7.38 30.18
N LEU A 28 -15.70 7.86 29.81
CA LEU A 28 -15.33 8.11 28.43
C LEU A 28 -15.44 6.75 27.72
N PHE A 29 -16.60 6.48 27.14
CA PHE A 29 -16.73 5.52 26.06
C PHE A 29 -15.90 6.09 24.91
N SER A 30 -14.63 5.75 24.88
CA SER A 30 -13.87 5.72 23.64
C SER A 30 -14.62 4.76 22.73
N ALA A 31 -15.42 5.29 21.81
CA ALA A 31 -15.77 4.57 20.61
C ALA A 31 -14.46 4.45 19.83
N GLU A 32 -13.67 3.43 20.17
CA GLU A 32 -12.67 2.90 19.26
C GLU A 32 -13.48 2.51 18.03
N ALA A 33 -13.35 3.30 16.97
CA ALA A 33 -13.78 2.85 15.66
C ALA A 33 -12.97 1.57 15.40
N GLU A 34 -13.58 0.41 15.63
CA GLU A 34 -12.99 -0.88 15.26
C GLU A 34 -12.65 -0.75 13.78
N ALA A 35 -11.36 -0.62 13.50
CA ALA A 35 -10.87 -0.72 12.14
C ALA A 35 -11.38 -2.07 11.63
N ARG A 36 -12.26 -2.04 10.62
CA ARG A 36 -12.91 -3.26 10.12
C ARG A 36 -11.83 -4.28 9.79
N SER A 37 -12.09 -5.53 10.20
CA SER A 37 -11.12 -6.60 10.04
C SER A 37 -11.10 -7.12 8.61
N PHE A 38 -9.89 -7.37 8.09
CA PHE A 38 -9.65 -8.10 6.85
C PHE A 38 -10.03 -9.58 6.95
N SER A 39 -10.38 -10.09 8.13
CA SER A 39 -10.74 -11.49 8.33
C SER A 39 -11.99 -11.88 7.52
N GLY A 40 -11.86 -12.93 6.71
CA GLY A 40 -12.96 -13.44 5.90
C GLY A 40 -12.54 -14.37 4.78
N VAL A 41 -13.54 -14.89 4.08
CA VAL A 41 -13.37 -15.59 2.80
C VAL A 41 -13.91 -14.67 1.71
N TYR A 42 -13.22 -14.61 0.58
CA TYR A 42 -13.56 -13.72 -0.51
C TYR A 42 -13.50 -14.45 -1.85
N THR A 43 -14.44 -14.13 -2.73
CA THR A 43 -14.51 -14.62 -4.11
C THR A 43 -14.06 -13.53 -5.06
N GLY A 44 -13.16 -13.86 -5.99
CA GLY A 44 -12.63 -12.91 -6.96
C GLY A 44 -13.65 -12.51 -8.03
N LEU A 45 -13.57 -11.26 -8.47
CA LEU A 45 -14.38 -10.63 -9.51
C LEU A 45 -13.48 -10.16 -10.65
N ALA A 46 -14.05 -10.05 -11.85
CA ALA A 46 -13.38 -9.51 -13.05
C ALA A 46 -12.01 -10.17 -13.29
N GLU A 47 -10.90 -9.44 -13.21
CA GLU A 47 -9.54 -9.95 -13.39
C GLU A 47 -9.16 -11.06 -12.39
N ALA A 48 -9.89 -11.16 -11.28
CA ALA A 48 -9.73 -12.19 -10.25
C ALA A 48 -10.78 -13.32 -10.37
N GLU A 49 -11.55 -13.41 -11.46
CA GLU A 49 -12.60 -14.42 -11.59
C GLU A 49 -12.05 -15.84 -11.39
N GLY A 50 -12.72 -16.62 -10.55
CA GLY A 50 -12.29 -17.97 -10.16
C GLY A 50 -11.21 -18.04 -9.07
N TYR A 51 -10.65 -16.90 -8.64
CA TYR A 51 -9.77 -16.85 -7.47
C TYR A 51 -10.58 -16.88 -6.18
N ARG A 52 -9.98 -17.48 -5.14
CA ARG A 52 -10.52 -17.46 -3.78
C ARG A 52 -9.46 -17.01 -2.79
N LEU A 53 -9.77 -15.99 -2.01
CA LEU A 53 -8.89 -15.41 -1.00
C LEU A 53 -9.45 -15.73 0.39
N THR A 54 -8.62 -16.25 1.28
CA THR A 54 -8.98 -16.45 2.69
C THR A 54 -7.98 -15.70 3.54
N VAL A 55 -8.47 -14.85 4.44
CA VAL A 55 -7.66 -13.98 5.27
C VAL A 55 -8.10 -14.10 6.73
N THR A 56 -7.13 -14.11 7.63
CA THR A 56 -7.31 -14.02 9.08
C THR A 56 -6.38 -12.94 9.59
N GLU A 57 -6.94 -12.05 10.38
CA GLU A 57 -6.23 -10.95 11.02
C GLU A 57 -6.21 -11.16 12.54
N VAL A 58 -5.02 -11.15 13.13
CA VAL A 58 -4.80 -11.24 14.58
C VAL A 58 -3.69 -10.29 14.96
N ASP A 59 -3.95 -9.33 15.86
CA ASP A 59 -2.95 -8.37 16.36
C ASP A 59 -2.17 -7.67 15.24
N ALA A 60 -2.89 -7.13 14.24
CA ALA A 60 -2.34 -6.51 13.02
C ALA A 60 -1.49 -7.43 12.12
N ARG A 61 -1.36 -8.73 12.43
CA ARG A 61 -0.81 -9.72 11.50
C ARG A 61 -1.89 -10.27 10.61
N ILE A 62 -1.54 -10.44 9.35
CA ILE A 62 -2.38 -11.02 8.31
C ILE A 62 -1.80 -12.36 7.93
N ALA A 63 -2.62 -13.40 7.99
CA ALA A 63 -2.29 -14.72 7.49
C ALA A 63 -3.44 -15.25 6.62
N GLY A 64 -3.14 -16.06 5.62
CA GLY A 64 -4.17 -16.51 4.71
C GLY A 64 -3.69 -17.35 3.55
N GLN A 65 -4.56 -17.48 2.55
CA GLN A 65 -4.25 -18.16 1.29
C GLN A 65 -4.95 -17.47 0.12
N LEU A 66 -4.24 -17.34 -1.00
CA LEU A 66 -4.81 -16.99 -2.30
C LEU A 66 -4.80 -18.23 -3.19
N ARG A 67 -5.97 -18.69 -3.63
CA ARG A 67 -6.12 -19.87 -4.48
C ARG A 67 -6.55 -19.44 -5.89
N PRO A 68 -5.69 -19.59 -6.91
CA PRO A 68 -6.08 -19.43 -8.30
C PRO A 68 -6.98 -20.58 -8.77
N PRO A 69 -7.78 -20.40 -9.85
CA PRO A 69 -8.64 -21.45 -10.38
C PRO A 69 -7.82 -22.63 -10.89
N GLY A 70 -8.14 -23.84 -10.42
CA GLY A 70 -7.49 -25.08 -10.84
C GLY A 70 -6.02 -25.23 -10.40
N GLN A 71 -5.51 -24.35 -9.54
CA GLN A 71 -4.11 -24.39 -9.07
C GLN A 71 -4.01 -24.52 -7.55
N SER A 72 -2.82 -24.88 -7.08
CA SER A 72 -2.50 -24.87 -5.65
C SER A 72 -2.44 -23.43 -5.11
N ALA A 73 -2.80 -23.31 -3.84
CA ALA A 73 -2.88 -22.01 -3.16
C ALA A 73 -1.50 -21.46 -2.82
N PHE A 74 -1.37 -20.14 -2.90
CA PHE A 74 -0.29 -19.40 -2.30
C PHE A 74 -0.58 -19.16 -0.82
N ALA A 75 0.42 -19.37 0.03
CA ALA A 75 0.36 -18.96 1.43
C ALA A 75 0.56 -17.44 1.52
N LEU A 76 -0.35 -16.75 2.16
CA LEU A 76 -0.35 -15.30 2.34
C LEU A 76 0.10 -14.98 3.77
N ASN A 77 1.12 -14.14 3.92
CA ASN A 77 1.59 -13.63 5.21
C ASN A 77 1.95 -12.16 5.10
N GLY A 78 1.47 -11.34 6.03
CA GLY A 78 1.68 -9.91 6.01
C GLY A 78 1.28 -9.22 7.31
N HIS A 79 1.13 -7.91 7.25
CA HIS A 79 0.74 -7.08 8.37
C HIS A 79 -0.15 -5.93 7.90
N ARG A 80 -0.96 -5.41 8.83
CA ARG A 80 -1.80 -4.23 8.62
C ARG A 80 -0.93 -2.97 8.65
N THR A 81 -1.21 -2.07 7.72
CA THR A 81 -0.62 -0.73 7.62
C THR A 81 -1.75 0.31 7.53
N GLY A 82 -2.19 0.79 8.68
CA GLY A 82 -3.31 1.72 8.77
C GLY A 82 -4.62 1.10 8.26
N ALA A 83 -5.16 1.64 7.17
CA ALA A 83 -6.37 1.14 6.51
C ALA A 83 -6.11 0.05 5.45
N ALA A 84 -4.84 -0.25 5.18
CA ALA A 84 -4.41 -1.26 4.22
C ALA A 84 -3.70 -2.42 4.95
N ALA A 85 -3.31 -3.44 4.18
CA ALA A 85 -2.43 -4.49 4.64
C ALA A 85 -1.55 -4.98 3.50
N GLN A 86 -0.36 -5.44 3.83
CA GLN A 86 0.67 -5.74 2.84
C GLN A 86 1.54 -6.91 3.29
N GLY A 87 2.19 -7.59 2.34
CA GLY A 87 3.07 -8.70 2.66
C GLY A 87 3.45 -9.53 1.44
N LEU A 88 3.62 -10.84 1.68
CA LEU A 88 4.12 -11.81 0.72
C LEU A 88 3.11 -12.93 0.48
N LEU A 89 3.05 -13.39 -0.76
CA LEU A 89 2.49 -14.68 -1.15
C LEU A 89 3.62 -15.62 -1.56
N LYS A 90 3.58 -16.86 -1.07
CA LYS A 90 4.56 -17.88 -1.41
C LYS A 90 3.92 -19.18 -1.83
N ARG A 91 4.46 -19.80 -2.89
CA ARG A 91 4.10 -21.14 -3.35
C ARG A 91 5.35 -21.84 -3.89
N GLY A 92 5.95 -22.70 -3.08
CA GLY A 92 7.26 -23.27 -3.42
C GLY A 92 8.31 -22.17 -3.54
N ALA A 93 8.95 -22.05 -4.70
CA ALA A 93 9.92 -21.00 -5.00
C ALA A 93 9.28 -19.71 -5.56
N GLU A 94 8.01 -19.74 -5.95
CA GLU A 94 7.31 -18.57 -6.46
C GLU A 94 6.98 -17.61 -5.31
N THR A 95 7.40 -16.35 -5.47
CA THR A 95 7.14 -15.27 -4.51
C THR A 95 6.45 -14.11 -5.21
N PHE A 96 5.40 -13.60 -4.58
CA PHE A 96 4.74 -12.36 -4.96
C PHE A 96 4.62 -11.46 -3.73
N TYR A 97 4.57 -10.17 -3.95
CA TYR A 97 4.18 -9.19 -2.95
C TYR A 97 2.69 -8.89 -3.10
N PHE A 98 2.06 -8.45 -2.02
CA PHE A 98 0.70 -7.92 -2.09
C PHE A 98 0.51 -6.65 -1.30
N HIS A 99 -0.47 -5.89 -1.76
CA HIS A 99 -1.11 -4.81 -1.03
C HIS A 99 -2.63 -5.02 -1.10
N MET A 100 -3.32 -4.88 0.01
CA MET A 100 -4.77 -5.01 0.07
C MET A 100 -5.40 -3.85 0.83
N GLU A 101 -6.49 -3.35 0.27
CA GLU A 101 -7.29 -2.28 0.83
C GLU A 101 -8.73 -2.74 1.01
N GLU A 102 -9.35 -2.32 2.11
CA GLU A 102 -10.74 -2.62 2.34
C GLU A 102 -11.67 -1.76 1.48
N ARG A 103 -12.70 -2.40 0.92
CA ARG A 103 -13.79 -1.76 0.16
C ARG A 103 -15.13 -2.12 0.80
N PRO A 104 -16.21 -1.33 0.62
CA PRO A 104 -17.48 -1.56 1.30
C PRO A 104 -18.06 -2.98 1.19
N LEU A 105 -17.82 -3.68 0.08
CA LEU A 105 -18.32 -5.04 -0.19
C LEU A 105 -17.21 -6.11 -0.22
N GLY A 106 -15.96 -5.76 0.05
CA GLY A 106 -14.85 -6.70 -0.14
C GLY A 106 -13.47 -6.06 -0.07
N LEU A 107 -12.55 -6.49 -0.93
CA LEU A 107 -11.16 -6.05 -0.94
C LEU A 107 -10.72 -5.65 -2.35
N GLN A 108 -9.88 -4.63 -2.41
CA GLN A 108 -8.98 -4.42 -3.55
C GLN A 108 -7.65 -5.08 -3.22
N PHE A 109 -7.13 -5.90 -4.12
CA PHE A 109 -5.91 -6.67 -3.91
C PHE A 109 -4.97 -6.44 -5.09
N LEU A 110 -3.77 -5.95 -4.81
CA LEU A 110 -2.72 -5.77 -5.80
C LEU A 110 -1.71 -6.90 -5.65
N LEU A 111 -1.57 -7.72 -6.69
CA LEU A 111 -0.58 -8.80 -6.78
C LEU A 111 0.63 -8.28 -7.54
N ILE A 112 1.79 -8.26 -6.89
CA ILE A 112 3.02 -7.69 -7.43
C ILE A 112 4.02 -8.83 -7.63
N PRO A 113 4.46 -9.14 -8.86
CA PRO A 113 5.47 -10.17 -9.08
C PRO A 113 6.82 -9.78 -8.47
N ALA A 114 7.58 -10.79 -8.06
CA ALA A 114 8.99 -10.62 -7.73
C ALA A 114 9.81 -10.52 -9.02
N GLY A 115 10.62 -9.46 -9.12
CA GLY A 115 11.56 -9.23 -10.21
C GLY A 115 12.86 -10.03 -10.05
N PRO A 116 13.87 -9.79 -10.92
CA PRO A 116 15.10 -10.59 -11.01
C PRO A 116 15.99 -10.63 -9.76
N ASP A 117 15.69 -9.86 -8.72
CA ASP A 117 16.43 -9.81 -7.43
C ASP A 117 15.49 -9.99 -6.22
N ASP A 118 14.36 -10.69 -6.39
CA ASP A 118 13.28 -10.78 -5.39
C ASP A 118 12.73 -9.40 -4.98
N GLU A 119 12.84 -8.38 -5.83
CA GLU A 119 12.26 -7.07 -5.59
C GLU A 119 10.82 -6.97 -6.13
N PRO A 120 9.88 -6.29 -5.46
CA PRO A 120 8.55 -6.03 -6.01
C PRO A 120 8.61 -5.27 -7.33
N ASP A 121 8.14 -5.88 -8.42
CA ASP A 121 7.99 -5.23 -9.72
C ASP A 121 6.59 -4.63 -9.87
N ILE A 122 6.45 -3.37 -9.45
CA ILE A 122 5.17 -2.64 -9.49
C ILE A 122 4.70 -2.36 -10.92
N ALA A 123 5.60 -2.36 -11.91
CA ALA A 123 5.20 -2.11 -13.29
C ALA A 123 4.28 -3.23 -13.80
N GLU A 124 4.59 -4.46 -13.40
CA GLU A 124 3.87 -5.69 -13.74
C GLU A 124 2.81 -6.10 -12.69
N ALA A 125 2.45 -5.17 -11.79
CA ALA A 125 1.46 -5.44 -10.76
C ALA A 125 0.06 -5.64 -11.36
N VAL A 126 -0.58 -6.74 -10.98
CA VAL A 126 -1.94 -7.09 -11.41
C VAL A 126 -2.91 -6.80 -10.28
N GLU A 127 -3.93 -6.03 -10.60
CA GLU A 127 -4.98 -5.69 -9.68
C GLU A 127 -6.14 -6.69 -9.75
N MET A 128 -6.67 -7.03 -8.59
CA MET A 128 -7.71 -8.03 -8.40
C MET A 128 -8.74 -7.51 -7.41
N SER A 129 -10.02 -7.67 -7.73
CA SER A 129 -11.12 -7.32 -6.83
C SER A 129 -11.74 -8.57 -6.23
N PHE A 130 -12.08 -8.50 -4.94
CA PHE A 130 -12.61 -9.63 -4.19
C PHE A 130 -13.88 -9.22 -3.45
N LEU A 131 -14.94 -10.01 -3.53
CA LEU A 131 -16.19 -9.85 -2.79
C LEU A 131 -16.17 -10.71 -1.53
N LYS A 132 -16.57 -10.17 -0.37
CA LYS A 132 -16.61 -10.95 0.88
C LYS A 132 -17.77 -11.95 0.86
N GLU A 133 -17.47 -13.23 1.07
CA GLU A 133 -18.48 -14.28 1.21
C GLU A 133 -19.29 -14.08 2.49
N GLY A 134 -20.59 -14.40 2.41
CA GLY A 134 -21.49 -14.29 3.57
C GLY A 134 -21.99 -12.87 3.88
N LEU A 135 -21.68 -11.88 3.04
CA LEU A 135 -22.36 -10.59 3.08
C LEU A 135 -23.85 -10.80 2.75
N ARG A 136 -24.70 -10.72 3.78
CA ARG A 136 -26.09 -10.32 3.56
C ARG A 136 -26.06 -8.86 3.18
N LEU A 137 -26.36 -8.55 1.92
CA LEU A 137 -26.76 -7.19 1.55
C LEU A 137 -27.85 -6.79 2.54
N PRO A 138 -27.68 -5.72 3.35
CA PRO A 138 -28.80 -5.23 4.12
C PRO A 138 -29.92 -4.94 3.12
N ASP A 139 -31.15 -5.39 3.43
CA ASP A 139 -32.32 -4.93 2.70
C ASP A 139 -32.24 -3.41 2.63
N ALA A 140 -32.40 -2.85 1.44
CA ALA A 140 -32.29 -1.42 1.19
C ALA A 140 -33.02 -0.68 2.32
N PRO A 141 -32.35 0.19 3.10
CA PRO A 141 -33.07 0.95 4.11
C PRO A 141 -34.11 1.76 3.35
N GLU A 142 -35.39 1.54 3.65
CA GLU A 142 -36.42 2.50 3.27
C GLU A 142 -35.92 3.87 3.75
N GLU A 143 -35.71 4.79 2.81
CA GLU A 143 -35.32 6.17 3.07
C GLU A 143 -36.36 6.80 4.02
N LYS A 144 -36.12 6.68 5.33
CA LYS A 144 -36.58 7.65 6.29
C LYS A 144 -35.46 8.64 6.44
N GLN A 145 -35.56 9.68 5.61
CA GLN A 145 -34.92 10.97 5.81
C GLN A 145 -35.22 11.43 7.24
N LYS A 146 -34.34 11.06 8.17
CA LYS A 146 -34.05 11.89 9.33
C LYS A 146 -32.87 12.71 8.89
N GLU A 147 -33.12 13.98 8.62
CA GLU A 147 -32.12 15.03 8.58
C GLU A 147 -31.37 15.01 9.92
N GLU A 148 -30.37 14.14 10.01
CA GLU A 148 -29.22 14.42 10.86
C GLU A 148 -28.54 15.59 10.17
N GLU A 149 -28.66 16.74 10.80
CA GLU A 149 -28.06 18.01 10.40
C GLU A 149 -26.57 17.77 10.19
N VAL A 150 -26.20 17.46 8.94
CA VAL A 150 -24.81 17.40 8.50
C VAL A 150 -24.26 18.77 8.84
N PRO A 151 -23.32 18.91 9.79
CA PRO A 151 -22.69 20.20 9.99
C PRO A 151 -22.12 20.60 8.64
N ALA A 152 -22.51 21.79 8.17
CA ALA A 152 -22.09 22.34 6.88
C ALA A 152 -20.60 22.04 6.65
N PRO A 153 -20.17 21.74 5.41
CA PRO A 153 -18.80 21.38 5.12
C PRO A 153 -17.91 22.44 5.77
N VAL A 154 -17.07 22.01 6.72
CA VAL A 154 -16.09 22.89 7.35
C VAL A 154 -15.07 23.22 6.27
N THR A 155 -15.41 24.21 5.44
CA THR A 155 -14.45 24.95 4.64
C THR A 155 -13.44 25.49 5.64
N SER A 156 -12.17 25.11 5.49
CA SER A 156 -11.03 25.47 6.34
C SER A 156 -10.68 24.46 7.45
N GLN A 157 -10.45 23.19 7.10
CA GLN A 157 -9.43 22.48 7.87
C GLN A 157 -8.08 23.18 7.66
N PRO A 158 -7.28 23.43 8.72
CA PRO A 158 -5.99 24.07 8.58
C PRO A 158 -5.11 23.35 7.55
N LEU A 159 -4.34 24.10 6.78
CA LEU A 159 -3.33 23.51 5.93
C LEU A 159 -2.32 22.75 6.80
N PRO A 160 -1.96 21.52 6.45
CA PRO A 160 -1.00 20.73 7.21
C PRO A 160 0.36 21.42 7.19
N LYS A 161 1.11 21.25 8.29
CA LYS A 161 2.39 21.94 8.53
C LYS A 161 3.60 21.02 8.48
N ASP A 162 3.38 19.71 8.42
CA ASP A 162 4.42 18.69 8.39
C ASP A 162 4.15 17.67 7.29
N ILE A 163 5.15 16.83 6.99
CA ILE A 163 5.03 15.82 5.95
C ILE A 163 3.90 14.80 6.19
N LEU A 164 3.64 14.35 7.44
CA LEU A 164 2.57 13.38 7.70
C LEU A 164 1.20 13.99 7.39
N GLY A 165 0.93 15.20 7.89
CA GLY A 165 -0.30 15.91 7.58
C GLY A 165 -0.44 16.20 6.09
N PHE A 166 0.65 16.50 5.39
CA PHE A 166 0.64 16.65 3.93
C PHE A 166 0.23 15.35 3.22
N LEU A 167 0.80 14.20 3.62
CA LEU A 167 0.49 12.90 3.01
C LEU A 167 -0.94 12.44 3.30
N GLU A 168 -1.48 12.72 4.49
CA GLU A 168 -2.88 12.45 4.84
C GLU A 168 -3.83 13.35 4.06
N ALA A 169 -3.48 14.62 3.89
CA ALA A 169 -4.28 15.58 3.15
C ALA A 169 -4.10 15.48 1.62
N PHE A 170 -3.14 14.70 1.13
CA PHE A 170 -2.67 14.74 -0.26
C PHE A 170 -3.81 14.71 -1.27
N ARG A 171 -4.83 13.85 -1.07
CA ARG A 171 -5.96 13.69 -2.01
C ARG A 171 -7.01 14.79 -1.93
N ARG A 172 -7.17 15.44 -0.77
CA ARG A 172 -8.19 16.49 -0.55
C ARG A 172 -7.70 17.90 -0.88
N LEU A 173 -6.38 18.10 -0.97
CA LEU A 173 -5.81 19.42 -1.26
C LEU A 173 -6.11 19.84 -2.71
N GLU A 174 -6.58 21.05 -2.90
CA GLU A 174 -6.70 21.61 -4.26
C GLU A 174 -5.30 21.85 -4.87
N PRO A 175 -5.15 21.90 -6.21
CA PRO A 175 -3.86 22.08 -6.88
C PRO A 175 -2.97 23.19 -6.31
N LYS A 176 -3.54 24.37 -6.03
CA LYS A 176 -2.81 25.51 -5.46
C LYS A 176 -2.43 25.31 -3.99
N GLU A 177 -3.30 24.69 -3.22
CA GLU A 177 -3.05 24.36 -1.81
C GLU A 177 -1.97 23.28 -1.69
N LEU A 178 -2.03 22.25 -2.55
CA LEU A 178 -1.01 21.21 -2.62
C LEU A 178 0.36 21.81 -2.96
N ALA A 179 0.42 22.72 -3.93
CA ALA A 179 1.66 23.43 -4.26
C ALA A 179 2.17 24.26 -3.06
N GLN A 180 1.27 24.97 -2.36
CA GLN A 180 1.62 25.76 -1.19
C GLN A 180 2.17 24.91 -0.04
N VAL A 181 1.46 23.84 0.32
CA VAL A 181 1.87 22.94 1.41
C VAL A 181 3.19 22.26 1.06
N TYR A 182 3.32 21.69 -0.15
CA TYR A 182 4.56 21.08 -0.61
C TYR A 182 5.72 22.09 -0.61
N GLY A 183 5.47 23.31 -1.05
CA GLY A 183 6.43 24.42 -1.01
C GLY A 183 6.86 24.80 0.42
N GLY A 184 5.97 24.61 1.40
CA GLY A 184 6.23 24.86 2.83
C GLY A 184 7.00 23.76 3.56
N LEU A 185 7.09 22.55 2.99
CA LEU A 185 7.87 21.45 3.57
C LEU A 185 9.37 21.78 3.60
N SER A 186 10.09 21.18 4.54
CA SER A 186 11.55 21.28 4.60
C SER A 186 12.21 20.65 3.37
N GLY A 187 13.48 20.99 3.11
CA GLY A 187 14.23 20.42 1.98
C GLY A 187 14.25 18.89 1.99
N GLY A 188 14.58 18.29 3.15
CA GLY A 188 14.63 16.83 3.31
C GLY A 188 13.27 16.16 3.14
N GLU A 189 12.18 16.76 3.63
CA GLU A 189 10.82 16.24 3.43
C GLU A 189 10.41 16.28 1.95
N ARG A 190 10.71 17.37 1.24
CA ARG A 190 10.47 17.46 -0.20
C ARG A 190 11.27 16.41 -0.96
N ASP A 191 12.55 16.26 -0.63
CA ASP A 191 13.41 15.26 -1.26
C ASP A 191 12.88 13.86 -1.04
N LEU A 192 12.41 13.55 0.17
CA LEU A 192 11.79 12.26 0.49
C LEU A 192 10.54 12.00 -0.35
N VAL A 193 9.62 12.96 -0.47
CA VAL A 193 8.44 12.85 -1.35
C VAL A 193 8.85 12.59 -2.80
N GLN A 194 9.91 13.26 -3.26
CA GLN A 194 10.43 13.14 -4.63
C GLN A 194 11.18 11.81 -4.89
N LEU A 195 11.47 11.00 -3.88
CA LEU A 195 12.05 9.65 -4.05
C LEU A 195 11.00 8.62 -4.48
N PHE A 196 9.71 8.92 -4.35
CA PHE A 196 8.61 8.05 -4.77
C PHE A 196 8.11 8.52 -6.14
N ASP A 197 8.51 7.82 -7.20
CA ASP A 197 8.40 8.29 -8.59
C ASP A 197 6.96 8.59 -9.04
N HIS A 198 5.97 7.75 -8.70
CA HIS A 198 4.57 8.00 -9.03
C HIS A 198 3.98 9.12 -8.17
N VAL A 199 4.35 9.21 -6.89
CA VAL A 199 3.95 10.35 -6.03
C VAL A 199 4.48 11.66 -6.60
N ALA A 200 5.75 11.68 -7.00
CA ALA A 200 6.38 12.84 -7.63
C ALA A 200 5.70 13.19 -8.97
N ALA A 201 5.32 12.18 -9.76
CA ALA A 201 4.62 12.38 -11.02
C ALA A 201 3.21 12.97 -10.83
N GLU A 202 2.44 12.50 -9.84
CA GLU A 202 1.12 13.07 -9.56
C GLU A 202 1.23 14.46 -8.94
N LEU A 203 2.19 14.66 -8.04
CA LEU A 203 2.50 15.96 -7.48
C LEU A 203 2.80 16.96 -8.60
N LEU A 204 3.66 16.61 -9.55
CA LEU A 204 3.98 17.45 -10.71
C LEU A 204 2.73 17.75 -11.53
N TRP A 205 1.88 16.76 -11.79
CA TRP A 205 0.66 16.93 -12.58
C TRP A 205 -0.27 17.95 -11.92
N ARG A 206 -0.52 17.77 -10.63
CA ARG A 206 -1.42 18.64 -9.85
C ARG A 206 -0.84 20.03 -9.69
N ILE A 207 0.46 20.15 -9.42
CA ILE A 207 1.14 21.46 -9.38
C ILE A 207 1.01 22.17 -10.73
N CYS A 208 1.31 21.52 -11.85
CA CYS A 208 1.18 22.13 -13.18
C CYS A 208 -0.27 22.51 -13.53
N THR A 209 -1.25 21.72 -13.08
CA THR A 209 -2.69 22.03 -13.25
C THR A 209 -3.10 23.30 -12.48
N GLY A 210 -2.42 23.60 -11.37
CA GLY A 210 -2.64 24.82 -10.58
C GLY A 210 -2.17 26.12 -11.22
N ALA A 211 -1.61 26.07 -12.44
CA ALA A 211 -1.02 27.17 -13.19
C ALA A 211 0.05 27.95 -12.37
N PRO A 212 1.14 27.29 -11.96
CA PRO A 212 2.25 27.91 -11.23
C PRO A 212 3.13 28.72 -12.20
N PRO A 213 3.94 29.69 -11.72
CA PRO A 213 4.10 30.09 -10.32
C PRO A 213 2.94 30.95 -9.81
N HIS A 214 2.73 30.95 -8.49
CA HIS A 214 1.73 31.79 -7.81
C HIS A 214 2.18 32.15 -6.39
N GLU A 215 1.41 32.95 -5.65
CA GLU A 215 1.79 33.47 -4.31
C GLU A 215 2.25 32.36 -3.34
N GLY A 216 1.57 31.21 -3.34
CA GLY A 216 1.95 30.04 -2.53
C GLY A 216 3.08 29.14 -3.10
N PHE A 217 3.56 29.35 -4.33
CA PHE A 217 4.57 28.48 -4.95
C PHE A 217 5.43 29.27 -5.95
N SER A 218 6.66 29.57 -5.53
CA SER A 218 7.57 30.48 -6.25
C SER A 218 8.09 29.90 -7.57
N ALA A 219 8.50 30.78 -8.47
CA ALA A 219 9.16 30.39 -9.73
C ALA A 219 10.40 29.53 -9.51
N ARG A 220 11.18 29.80 -8.45
CA ARG A 220 12.37 29.00 -8.11
C ARG A 220 12.02 27.59 -7.64
N GLN A 221 10.94 27.45 -6.85
CA GLN A 221 10.46 26.12 -6.43
C GLN A 221 9.94 25.32 -7.62
N LEU A 222 9.24 25.97 -8.54
CA LEU A 222 8.79 25.36 -9.79
C LEU A 222 9.97 24.91 -10.65
N GLU A 223 10.98 25.76 -10.84
CA GLU A 223 12.18 25.45 -11.62
C GLU A 223 12.89 24.20 -11.08
N VAL A 224 13.14 24.14 -9.76
CA VAL A 224 13.79 22.97 -9.12
C VAL A 224 12.96 21.69 -9.31
N LEU A 225 11.63 21.79 -9.17
CA LEU A 225 10.73 20.67 -9.38
C LEU A 225 10.78 20.16 -10.82
N LEU A 226 10.74 21.07 -11.81
CA LEU A 226 10.76 20.75 -13.23
C LEU A 226 12.12 20.19 -13.67
N GLU A 227 13.22 20.77 -13.20
CA GLU A 227 14.59 20.33 -13.49
C GLU A 227 14.80 18.87 -13.06
N ARG A 228 14.37 18.52 -11.84
CA ARG A 228 14.45 17.14 -11.35
C ARG A 228 13.65 16.17 -12.22
N GLN A 229 12.49 16.59 -12.72
CA GLN A 229 11.60 15.76 -13.52
C GLN A 229 11.92 15.77 -15.02
N GLN A 230 12.92 16.56 -15.43
CA GLN A 230 13.40 16.69 -16.81
C GLN A 230 12.25 17.00 -17.81
N THR A 231 11.31 17.85 -17.42
CA THR A 231 10.12 18.19 -18.23
C THR A 231 9.60 19.59 -17.89
N GLY A 232 8.88 20.21 -18.83
CA GLY A 232 8.08 21.42 -18.59
C GLY A 232 6.62 21.08 -18.25
N CYS A 233 5.88 22.03 -17.66
CA CYS A 233 4.47 21.83 -17.34
C CYS A 233 3.59 21.64 -18.58
N GLU A 234 3.80 22.42 -19.64
CA GLU A 234 3.01 22.31 -20.88
C GLU A 234 3.17 20.91 -21.51
N GLU A 235 4.42 20.48 -21.70
CA GLU A 235 4.75 19.15 -22.21
C GLU A 235 4.18 18.03 -21.34
N TYR A 236 4.31 18.16 -20.02
CA TYR A 236 3.84 17.15 -19.09
C TYR A 236 2.32 17.03 -19.08
N LEU A 237 1.58 18.15 -19.12
CA LEU A 237 0.12 18.13 -19.18
C LEU A 237 -0.41 17.51 -20.49
N VAL A 238 0.31 17.64 -21.60
CA VAL A 238 -0.02 16.94 -22.85
C VAL A 238 0.08 15.42 -22.67
N LEU A 239 1.14 14.93 -22.00
CA LEU A 239 1.29 13.50 -21.72
C LEU A 239 0.22 12.97 -20.78
N VAL A 240 -0.11 13.72 -19.74
CA VAL A 240 -1.22 13.37 -18.83
C VAL A 240 -2.55 13.34 -19.60
N GLY A 241 -2.76 14.26 -20.54
CA GLY A 241 -3.90 14.24 -21.44
C GLY A 241 -4.01 12.92 -22.21
N LYS A 242 -2.90 12.42 -22.76
CA LYS A 242 -2.87 11.11 -23.45
C LYS A 242 -3.22 9.94 -22.54
N VAL A 243 -2.66 9.91 -21.33
CA VAL A 243 -2.96 8.86 -20.32
C VAL A 243 -4.44 8.88 -19.93
N ARG A 244 -5.02 10.08 -19.77
CA ARG A 244 -6.46 10.26 -19.52
C ARG A 244 -7.30 9.78 -20.69
N ASP A 245 -6.95 10.18 -21.91
CA ASP A 245 -7.71 9.83 -23.11
C ASP A 245 -7.62 8.33 -23.42
N ALA A 246 -6.56 7.65 -22.97
CA ALA A 246 -6.42 6.20 -22.98
C ALA A 246 -7.17 5.47 -21.84
N GLY A 247 -7.80 6.19 -20.91
CA GLY A 247 -8.52 5.60 -19.77
C GLY A 247 -7.63 5.07 -18.65
N LEU A 248 -6.32 5.37 -18.65
CA LEU A 248 -5.33 4.80 -17.73
C LEU A 248 -5.09 5.64 -16.47
N THR A 249 -5.80 6.76 -16.29
CA THR A 249 -5.70 7.60 -15.08
C THR A 249 -5.98 6.82 -13.80
N GLY A 250 -6.94 5.89 -13.84
CA GLY A 250 -7.29 5.07 -12.68
C GLY A 250 -6.13 4.18 -12.21
N GLU A 251 -5.44 3.52 -13.15
CA GLU A 251 -4.27 2.69 -12.87
C GLU A 251 -3.13 3.53 -12.28
N PHE A 252 -2.84 4.68 -12.91
CA PHE A 252 -1.84 5.61 -12.43
C PHE A 252 -2.11 6.05 -10.98
N VAL A 253 -3.32 6.52 -10.68
CA VAL A 253 -3.71 7.00 -9.34
C VAL A 253 -3.58 5.91 -8.27
N ARG A 254 -3.82 4.64 -8.62
CA ARG A 254 -3.65 3.52 -7.69
C ARG A 254 -2.18 3.23 -7.38
N LYS A 255 -1.31 3.25 -8.39
CA LYS A 255 0.15 3.17 -8.20
C LYS A 255 0.67 4.32 -7.32
N VAL A 256 0.09 5.52 -7.45
CA VAL A 256 0.39 6.65 -6.56
C VAL A 256 -0.06 6.38 -5.12
N ASN A 257 -1.29 5.90 -4.91
CA ASN A 257 -1.80 5.59 -3.57
C ASN A 257 -0.95 4.58 -2.83
N PHE A 258 -0.53 3.52 -3.51
CA PHE A 258 0.38 2.52 -2.97
C PHE A 258 1.70 3.15 -2.48
N GLN A 259 2.31 4.02 -3.29
CA GLN A 259 3.53 4.71 -2.88
C GLN A 259 3.30 5.73 -1.76
N LEU A 260 2.15 6.39 -1.71
CA LEU A 260 1.79 7.26 -0.59
C LEU A 260 1.70 6.48 0.73
N ASP A 261 1.18 5.25 0.72
CA ASP A 261 1.13 4.40 1.91
C ASP A 261 2.53 4.04 2.40
N ILE A 262 3.41 3.56 1.51
CA ILE A 262 4.80 3.25 1.87
C ILE A 262 5.54 4.49 2.39
N LEU A 263 5.30 5.65 1.79
CA LEU A 263 5.90 6.91 2.21
C LEU A 263 5.40 7.36 3.60
N ARG A 264 4.10 7.24 3.89
CA ARG A 264 3.55 7.53 5.24
C ARG A 264 4.22 6.65 6.30
N GLU A 265 4.28 5.36 6.03
CA GLU A 265 4.89 4.39 6.94
C GLU A 265 6.39 4.61 7.11
N THR A 266 7.08 4.99 6.02
CA THR A 266 8.49 5.38 6.07
C THR A 266 8.74 6.53 7.04
N VAL A 267 7.90 7.56 7.00
CA VAL A 267 8.01 8.71 7.91
C VAL A 267 7.71 8.31 9.36
N ARG A 268 6.67 7.49 9.60
CA ARG A 268 6.34 7.01 10.95
C ARG A 268 7.48 6.20 11.57
N CYS A 269 8.12 5.34 10.77
CA CYS A 269 9.30 4.59 11.18
C CYS A 269 10.51 5.49 11.50
N ASP A 270 10.74 6.53 10.71
CA ASP A 270 11.82 7.51 10.97
C ASP A 270 11.58 8.30 12.28
N ARG A 271 10.31 8.59 12.61
CA ARG A 271 9.91 9.24 13.87
C ARG A 271 9.88 8.31 15.08
N GLY A 272 10.09 7.00 14.89
CA GLY A 272 9.99 6.00 15.97
C GLY A 272 8.56 5.74 16.45
N GLU A 273 7.54 6.09 15.65
CA GLU A 273 6.12 5.86 15.95
C GLU A 273 5.70 4.40 15.70
N GLU A 274 6.53 3.62 14.99
CA GLU A 274 6.26 2.23 14.60
C GLU A 274 7.36 1.27 15.08
N ALA A 275 7.00 0.01 15.34
CA ALA A 275 7.90 -1.00 15.90
C ALA A 275 8.82 -1.65 14.85
N GLY A 276 10.00 -2.09 15.30
CA GLY A 276 11.12 -2.56 14.47
C GLY A 276 10.79 -3.52 13.31
N PRO A 277 9.99 -4.59 13.49
CA PRO A 277 9.68 -5.51 12.39
C PRO A 277 8.96 -4.85 11.20
N ARG A 278 7.99 -3.96 11.47
CA ARG A 278 7.26 -3.22 10.44
C ARG A 278 8.17 -2.27 9.67
N CYS A 279 9.10 -1.63 10.36
CA CYS A 279 10.07 -0.73 9.73
C CYS A 279 11.10 -1.45 8.86
N ILE A 280 11.44 -2.71 9.18
CA ILE A 280 12.27 -3.56 8.33
C ILE A 280 11.52 -3.89 7.03
N ASP A 281 10.26 -4.32 7.14
CA ASP A 281 9.43 -4.67 5.97
C ASP A 281 9.21 -3.45 5.04
N ILE A 282 8.86 -2.30 5.60
CA ILE A 282 8.75 -1.03 4.87
C ILE A 282 10.08 -0.65 4.22
N GLY A 283 11.20 -0.85 4.94
CA GLY A 283 12.54 -0.65 4.42
C GLY A 283 12.83 -1.52 3.19
N ALA A 284 12.44 -2.80 3.24
CA ALA A 284 12.60 -3.75 2.13
C ALA A 284 11.73 -3.38 0.92
N MET A 285 10.54 -2.82 1.13
CA MET A 285 9.67 -2.38 0.03
C MET A 285 10.05 -1.03 -0.57
N ARG A 286 10.55 -0.08 0.23
CA ARG A 286 10.92 1.25 -0.30
C ARG A 286 12.22 1.23 -1.10
N ALA A 287 13.21 0.42 -0.68
CA ALA A 287 14.52 0.36 -1.31
C ALA A 287 14.46 0.12 -2.84
N PRO A 288 13.72 -0.88 -3.35
CA PRO A 288 13.59 -1.13 -4.79
C PRO A 288 12.86 0.01 -5.53
N LEU A 289 11.85 0.63 -4.90
CA LEU A 289 11.14 1.76 -5.49
C LEU A 289 12.05 2.96 -5.74
N ILE A 290 12.95 3.23 -4.77
CA ILE A 290 13.93 4.31 -4.85
C ILE A 290 15.05 3.96 -5.84
N ALA A 291 15.50 2.71 -5.85
CA ALA A 291 16.54 2.25 -6.77
C ALA A 291 16.10 2.33 -8.25
N ARG A 292 14.82 2.08 -8.51
CA ARG A 292 14.20 2.12 -9.85
C ARG A 292 13.49 3.43 -10.15
N TRP A 293 13.89 4.51 -9.48
CA TRP A 293 13.30 5.83 -9.65
C TRP A 293 13.34 6.27 -11.12
N ARG A 294 12.25 6.88 -11.58
CA ARG A 294 12.10 7.39 -12.95
C ARG A 294 11.55 8.81 -12.94
N PRO A 295 11.91 9.63 -13.94
CA PRO A 295 11.29 10.94 -14.12
C PRO A 295 9.81 10.79 -14.51
N ALA A 296 8.98 11.72 -14.04
CA ALA A 296 7.54 11.74 -14.28
C ALA A 296 7.16 11.61 -15.76
N LYS A 297 7.91 12.27 -16.64
CA LYS A 297 7.75 12.17 -18.10
C LYS A 297 7.82 10.72 -18.59
N SER A 298 8.81 9.96 -18.15
CA SER A 298 9.00 8.55 -18.57
C SER A 298 7.85 7.65 -18.10
N ILE A 299 7.27 7.93 -16.92
CA ILE A 299 6.11 7.19 -16.40
C ILE A 299 4.90 7.42 -17.31
N MET A 300 4.60 8.68 -17.64
CA MET A 300 3.45 9.02 -18.48
C MET A 300 3.62 8.55 -19.93
N GLU A 301 4.84 8.61 -20.48
CA GLU A 301 5.13 8.08 -21.82
C GLU A 301 4.92 6.58 -21.91
N ARG A 302 5.35 5.82 -20.89
CA ARG A 302 5.15 4.37 -20.85
C ARG A 302 3.67 4.03 -20.78
N LEU A 303 2.94 4.63 -19.84
CA LEU A 303 1.49 4.43 -19.71
C LEU A 303 0.75 4.76 -21.02
N ALA A 304 1.13 5.85 -21.69
CA ALA A 304 0.51 6.22 -22.97
C ALA A 304 0.92 5.28 -24.14
N GLY A 305 2.11 4.68 -24.08
CA GLY A 305 2.63 3.75 -25.10
C GLY A 305 2.06 2.33 -24.99
N ASP A 306 1.71 1.90 -23.78
CA ASP A 306 1.10 0.59 -23.49
C ASP A 306 -0.41 0.56 -23.77
N ALA A 307 -1.00 1.68 -24.19
CA ALA A 307 -2.43 1.78 -24.47
C ALA A 307 -2.80 0.92 -25.70
N PRO A 308 -3.75 -0.04 -25.58
CA PRO A 308 -4.31 -0.70 -26.74
C PRO A 308 -5.02 0.33 -27.63
N PRO A 309 -4.96 0.21 -28.97
CA PRO A 309 -5.57 1.19 -29.86
C PRO A 309 -7.06 1.32 -29.57
N VAL A 310 -7.49 2.51 -29.16
CA VAL A 310 -8.89 2.84 -28.90
C VAL A 310 -9.67 2.64 -30.20
N ARG A 311 -10.50 1.58 -30.25
CA ARG A 311 -11.50 1.44 -31.30
C ARG A 311 -12.53 2.55 -31.11
N SER A 312 -12.40 3.59 -31.91
CA SER A 312 -13.43 4.62 -32.02
C SER A 312 -14.73 3.95 -32.50
N GLU A 313 -15.73 3.86 -31.63
CA GLU A 313 -17.09 3.50 -32.02
C GLU A 313 -17.66 4.61 -32.90
N GLY A 314 -17.49 4.46 -34.21
CA GLY A 314 -18.16 5.25 -35.24
C GLY A 314 -18.88 4.32 -36.21
N ASN A 315 -20.22 4.36 -36.16
CA ASN A 315 -21.21 3.90 -37.15
C ASN A 315 -20.74 2.93 -38.26
N GLY A 316 -21.28 1.70 -38.22
CA GLY A 316 -21.10 0.66 -39.25
C GLY A 316 -21.69 0.99 -40.64
N PRO A 317 -21.81 0.03 -41.59
CA PRO A 317 -22.24 -1.35 -41.32
C PRO A 317 -21.53 -2.48 -42.10
N HIS A 318 -21.92 -3.69 -41.70
CA HIS A 318 -21.77 -5.01 -42.34
C HIS A 318 -20.56 -5.87 -41.97
N ALA A 319 -20.85 -6.79 -41.05
CA ALA A 319 -20.26 -8.11 -40.96
C ALA A 319 -20.37 -8.87 -42.31
N ALA A 320 -19.30 -9.58 -42.64
CA ALA A 320 -19.34 -10.84 -43.37
C ALA A 320 -18.26 -11.79 -42.80
N PRO A 321 -18.50 -13.11 -42.83
CA PRO A 321 -17.94 -14.05 -41.86
C PRO A 321 -16.57 -14.60 -42.25
N VAL A 322 -15.92 -15.16 -41.23
CA VAL A 322 -14.69 -15.94 -41.24
C VAL A 322 -14.69 -16.99 -42.36
N ALA A 323 -13.73 -16.90 -43.27
CA ALA A 323 -13.36 -17.99 -44.17
C ALA A 323 -12.35 -18.90 -43.46
N VAL A 324 -12.83 -20.07 -43.05
CA VAL A 324 -12.02 -21.22 -42.65
C VAL A 324 -11.22 -21.70 -43.87
N LEU A 325 -9.90 -21.77 -43.76
CA LEU A 325 -9.07 -22.53 -44.70
C LEU A 325 -8.65 -23.88 -44.07
N PRO A 326 -8.60 -24.98 -44.85
CA PRO A 326 -8.52 -26.34 -44.32
C PRO A 326 -7.09 -26.73 -43.93
N GLN A 327 -6.98 -27.55 -42.87
CA GLN A 327 -5.78 -28.31 -42.55
C GLN A 327 -5.48 -29.34 -43.66
N GLU A 328 -4.29 -29.27 -44.25
CA GLU A 328 -3.68 -30.43 -44.89
C GLU A 328 -2.70 -31.09 -43.93
N ASN A 329 -2.91 -32.38 -43.74
CA ASN A 329 -2.11 -33.28 -42.94
C ASN A 329 -1.66 -34.40 -43.89
N PRO A 330 -0.37 -34.73 -43.98
CA PRO A 330 0.03 -36.04 -44.46
C PRO A 330 0.75 -36.80 -43.34
N ALA A 331 0.07 -37.84 -42.83
CA ALA A 331 0.72 -39.10 -42.48
C ALA A 331 1.06 -39.79 -43.83
N ARG A 332 2.09 -40.63 -44.05
CA ARG A 332 2.80 -41.58 -43.20
C ARG A 332 3.86 -42.26 -44.09
N GLU A 333 5.03 -42.60 -43.54
CA GLU A 333 5.87 -43.80 -43.84
C GLU A 333 7.13 -43.66 -42.95
N ALA A 334 7.17 -44.23 -41.75
CA ALA A 334 7.45 -45.64 -41.41
C ALA A 334 8.80 -46.14 -41.97
N GLY A 335 9.83 -46.05 -41.15
CA GLY A 335 11.12 -46.74 -41.29
C GLY A 335 11.73 -46.92 -39.91
N GLU A 336 11.73 -48.16 -39.45
CA GLU A 336 12.03 -48.66 -38.11
C GLU A 336 13.55 -48.67 -37.81
N GLU A 337 13.87 -48.84 -36.52
CA GLU A 337 15.11 -49.46 -36.01
C GLU A 337 16.35 -48.56 -35.75
N ASN A 338 16.47 -48.06 -34.51
CA ASN A 338 17.51 -48.56 -33.59
C ASN A 338 17.33 -47.98 -32.18
N ALA A 339 17.01 -48.87 -31.25
CA ALA A 339 17.23 -48.66 -29.83
C ALA A 339 18.74 -48.58 -29.56
N LEU A 340 19.18 -47.70 -28.65
CA LEU A 340 20.30 -47.90 -27.73
C LEU A 340 20.48 -46.63 -26.86
N LEU A 341 19.96 -46.69 -25.64
CA LEU A 341 20.57 -46.07 -24.44
C LEU A 341 20.89 -47.24 -23.49
N PRO A 342 21.79 -47.14 -22.49
CA PRO A 342 22.76 -46.09 -22.18
C PRO A 342 24.19 -46.64 -21.90
N LEU A 343 25.21 -45.78 -21.87
CA LEU A 343 26.48 -46.09 -21.18
C LEU A 343 26.70 -45.10 -20.04
N ALA A 344 26.62 -45.62 -18.83
CA ALA A 344 27.11 -45.00 -17.61
C ALA A 344 28.47 -45.61 -17.24
N ARG A 345 29.43 -44.77 -16.81
CA ARG A 345 30.43 -44.95 -15.73
C ARG A 345 31.70 -44.09 -15.96
N PRO A 346 32.58 -43.87 -14.95
CA PRO A 346 32.43 -44.08 -13.49
C PRO A 346 32.87 -42.86 -12.65
N GLY A 347 32.51 -42.87 -11.36
CA GLY A 347 33.13 -42.02 -10.34
C GLY A 347 34.36 -42.67 -9.68
N ALA A 348 35.19 -41.81 -9.10
CA ALA A 348 36.15 -41.98 -7.99
C ALA A 348 36.85 -40.60 -7.86
N GLU A 349 37.17 -40.01 -6.73
CA GLU A 349 37.08 -40.35 -5.31
C GLU A 349 37.36 -39.05 -4.52
N GLU A 350 36.88 -39.04 -3.29
CA GLU A 350 37.18 -38.17 -2.15
C GLU A 350 38.33 -37.15 -2.23
N ALA A 351 38.02 -35.89 -1.90
CA ALA A 351 38.87 -35.11 -1.00
C ALA A 351 37.98 -34.29 -0.06
N SER A 352 38.06 -34.65 1.21
CA SER A 352 37.36 -34.06 2.34
C SER A 352 37.89 -32.67 2.74
N GLU A 353 36.94 -31.82 3.16
CA GLU A 353 36.99 -30.82 4.24
C GLU A 353 37.76 -29.48 4.08
N PRO A 354 37.46 -28.43 4.90
CA PRO A 354 36.44 -28.36 5.97
C PRO A 354 35.53 -27.12 5.97
N ALA A 355 34.49 -27.25 6.81
CA ALA A 355 33.55 -26.20 7.23
C ALA A 355 34.24 -25.00 7.92
N PRO A 356 33.67 -23.78 7.84
CA PRO A 356 34.13 -22.67 8.67
C PRO A 356 33.68 -22.85 10.12
N ALA A 357 34.66 -22.95 11.03
CA ALA A 357 34.45 -22.90 12.48
C ALA A 357 34.06 -21.48 12.97
N PRO A 358 33.39 -21.35 14.13
CA PRO A 358 32.86 -20.09 14.64
C PRO A 358 33.91 -19.24 15.38
N LEU A 359 33.73 -17.91 15.27
CA LEU A 359 34.15 -16.73 16.07
C LEU A 359 35.23 -16.86 17.17
N PRO A 360 35.94 -15.74 17.41
CA PRO A 360 36.08 -15.24 18.77
C PRO A 360 35.58 -13.80 18.95
N LEU A 361 34.75 -13.65 19.99
CA LEU A 361 34.52 -12.39 20.71
C LEU A 361 35.86 -11.81 21.18
N THR A 362 36.18 -10.60 20.78
CA THR A 362 37.11 -9.73 21.52
C THR A 362 36.38 -8.46 21.94
N ALA A 363 35.87 -8.49 23.17
CA ALA A 363 35.73 -7.31 23.99
C ALA A 363 37.14 -6.82 24.36
N GLY A 364 37.47 -5.55 24.08
CA GLY A 364 38.82 -5.05 24.35
C GLY A 364 39.07 -3.62 23.91
N GLY A 365 38.39 -2.67 24.54
CA GLY A 365 38.91 -1.34 24.88
C GLY A 365 39.50 -0.47 23.77
N LEU A 366 38.67 0.38 23.15
CA LEU A 366 39.11 1.67 22.61
C LEU A 366 38.55 2.78 23.51
N ARG A 367 39.42 3.27 24.40
CA ARG A 367 39.24 4.52 25.15
C ARG A 367 39.33 5.69 24.16
N LEU A 368 38.22 6.40 23.97
CA LEU A 368 38.25 7.79 23.49
C LEU A 368 38.35 8.72 24.70
N PRO A 369 39.28 9.70 24.73
CA PRO A 369 39.42 10.62 25.84
C PRO A 369 38.27 11.63 25.87
N LEU A 370 37.68 11.78 27.06
CA LEU A 370 36.81 12.87 27.45
C LEU A 370 37.55 14.20 27.30
N ALA A 371 37.02 15.10 26.48
CA ALA A 371 37.31 16.53 26.56
C ALA A 371 36.21 17.19 27.40
N ARG A 372 36.60 17.79 28.53
CA ARG A 372 35.93 18.85 29.30
C ARG A 372 36.99 19.53 30.17
N PRO A 373 36.79 20.77 30.66
CA PRO A 373 35.60 21.62 30.60
C PRO A 373 35.54 22.58 29.41
#